data_AF-A0A2N4Y0B7-F1
#
_entry.id   AF-A0A2N4Y0B7-F1
#
_cell.length_a   1.000
_cell.length_b   1.000
_cell.length_c   1.000
_cell.angle_alpha   90.00
_cell.angle_beta   90.00
_cell.angle_gamma   90.00
#
_symmetry.space_group_name_H-M   'P 1'
#
loop_
_entity.id
_entity.type
_entity.pdbx_description
1 polymer ?
#
loop_
_entity_poly.entity_id
_entity_poly.type
_entity_poly.pdbx_seq_one_letter_code
_entity_poly.pdbx_strand_id
1 'polypeptide(L)'
;MQIANVAQSEMRGQNFVTFDVAMNGHLIATVDAPLLSGRILWSHAAIHGFRDFDSREKVLLEAEVDRVLAPRAPPSADAERRH
;
A
#
# COMPACT_ATOMS: atom_id res chain seq x y z
N MET A 1 13.41 0.39 -1.53
CA MET A 1 12.23 1.17 -1.14
C MET A 1 11.30 0.23 -0.42
N GLN A 2 10.76 0.64 0.72
CA GLN A 2 9.88 -0.16 1.58
C GLN A 2 8.68 0.69 1.96
N ILE A 3 7.52 0.07 2.16
CA ILE A 3 6.36 0.78 2.73
C ILE A 3 6.15 0.40 4.19
N ALA A 4 5.59 1.32 4.96
CA ALA A 4 5.23 1.12 6.36
C ALA A 4 3.91 1.85 6.66
N ASN A 5 3.35 1.59 7.84
CA ASN A 5 2.16 2.29 8.37
C ASN A 5 0.99 2.35 7.36
N VAL A 6 0.78 1.27 6.62
CA VAL A 6 -0.29 1.18 5.62
C VAL A 6 -1.63 1.18 6.34
N ALA A 7 -2.48 2.14 5.98
CA ALA A 7 -3.84 2.26 6.48
C ALA A 7 -4.81 2.46 5.31
N GLN A 8 -5.96 1.80 5.37
CA GLN A 8 -7.07 2.04 4.46
C GLN A 8 -8.17 2.77 5.22
N SER A 9 -8.76 3.79 4.60
CA SER A 9 -9.90 4.52 5.15
C SER A 9 -10.98 4.73 4.10
N GLU A 10 -12.21 4.93 4.55
CA GLU A 10 -13.33 5.28 3.70
C GLU A 10 -13.83 6.67 4.09
N MET A 11 -13.90 7.58 3.11
CA MET A 11 -14.41 8.93 3.29
C MET A 11 -15.46 9.21 2.22
N ARG A 12 -16.71 9.43 2.64
CA ARG A 12 -17.85 9.76 1.75
C ARG A 12 -18.06 8.73 0.61
N GLY A 13 -17.87 7.44 0.90
CA GLY A 13 -18.03 6.37 -0.09
C GLY A 13 -16.82 6.17 -1.02
N GLN A 14 -15.74 6.90 -0.81
CA GLN A 14 -14.47 6.76 -1.53
C GLN A 14 -13.42 6.15 -0.61
N ASN A 15 -12.76 5.10 -1.08
CA ASN A 15 -11.66 4.48 -0.37
C ASN A 15 -10.36 5.26 -0.61
N PHE A 16 -9.53 5.34 0.42
CA PHE A 16 -8.21 5.95 0.41
C PHE A 16 -7.21 4.99 1.04
N VAL A 17 -5.96 5.07 0.59
CA VAL A 17 -4.83 4.43 1.22
C VAL A 17 -3.82 5.48 1.65
N THR A 18 -3.35 5.36 2.90
CA THR A 18 -2.23 6.13 3.40
C THR A 18 -1.09 5.17 3.72
N PHE A 19 0.13 5.51 3.31
CA PHE A 19 1.31 4.72 3.63
C PHE A 19 2.58 5.58 3.62
N ASP A 20 3.54 5.15 4.43
CA ASP A 20 4.87 5.75 4.48
C ASP A 20 5.81 5.01 3.52
N VAL A 21 6.68 5.75 2.85
CA VAL A 21 7.73 5.22 1.98
C VAL A 21 9.08 5.51 2.60
N ALA A 22 9.85 4.45 2.85
CA ALA A 22 11.20 4.52 3.37
C ALA A 22 12.25 4.04 2.35
N MET A 23 13.42 4.65 2.39
CA MET A 23 14.60 4.24 1.65
C MET A 23 15.81 4.24 2.57
N ASN A 24 16.53 3.12 2.61
CA ASN A 24 17.69 2.92 3.48
C ASN A 24 17.40 3.22 4.96
N GLY A 25 16.21 2.85 5.44
CA GLY A 25 15.78 3.10 6.82
C GLY A 25 15.29 4.52 7.12
N HIS A 26 15.26 5.41 6.13
CA HIS A 26 14.80 6.79 6.28
C HIS A 26 13.44 6.99 5.60
N LEU A 27 12.49 7.63 6.30
CA LEU A 27 11.23 8.09 5.71
C LEU A 27 11.52 9.14 4.65
N ILE A 28 11.08 8.89 3.41
CA ILE A 28 11.28 9.81 2.28
C ILE A 28 9.99 10.49 1.83
N ALA A 29 8.83 9.86 2.05
CA ALA A 29 7.53 10.44 1.79
C ALA A 29 6.42 9.70 2.54
N THR A 30 5.31 10.39 2.77
CA THR A 30 4.01 9.81 3.11
C THR A 30 3.07 10.05 1.93
N VAL A 31 2.38 9.00 1.49
CA VAL A 31 1.42 9.04 0.38
C VAL A 31 0.03 8.90 0.96
N ASP A 32 -0.87 9.80 0.57
CA ASP A 32 -2.32 9.67 0.74
C ASP A 32 -2.96 9.68 -0.65
N ALA A 33 -3.66 8.61 -1.02
CA ALA A 33 -4.20 8.48 -2.35
C ALA A 33 -5.57 7.81 -2.38
N PRO A 34 -6.50 8.29 -3.23
CA PRO A 34 -7.75 7.58 -3.47
C PRO A 34 -7.49 6.25 -4.19
N LEU A 35 -8.31 5.26 -3.84
CA LEU A 35 -8.35 3.95 -4.51
C LEU A 35 -9.50 3.92 -5.52
N LEU A 36 -9.19 3.73 -6.80
CA LEU A 36 -10.16 3.50 -7.86
C LEU A 36 -10.12 2.03 -8.27
N SER A 37 -11.22 1.31 -8.07
CA SER A 37 -11.31 -0.13 -8.37
C SER A 37 -10.18 -0.95 -7.72
N GLY A 38 -9.81 -0.59 -6.49
CA GLY A 38 -8.76 -1.25 -5.71
C GLY A 38 -7.33 -0.82 -6.04
N ARG A 39 -7.12 0.09 -7.01
CA ARG A 39 -5.79 0.59 -7.41
C ARG A 39 -5.58 2.03 -6.97
N ILE A 40 -4.34 2.40 -6.71
CA ILE A 40 -3.96 3.78 -6.38
C ILE A 40 -4.19 4.68 -7.59
N LEU A 41 -5.00 5.73 -7.44
CA LEU A 41 -5.18 6.76 -8.45
C LEU A 41 -4.10 7.84 -8.28
N TRP A 42 -2.89 7.56 -8.79
CA TRP A 42 -1.70 8.42 -8.60
C TRP A 42 -1.86 9.87 -9.09
N SER A 43 -2.73 10.12 -10.07
CA SER A 43 -3.02 11.48 -10.54
C SER A 43 -3.68 12.36 -9.49
N HIS A 44 -4.19 11.76 -8.41
CA HIS A 44 -4.87 12.43 -7.30
C HIS A 44 -4.21 12.11 -5.95
N ALA A 45 -3.02 11.53 -5.96
CA ALA A 45 -2.27 11.26 -4.74
C ALA A 45 -1.66 12.55 -4.20
N ALA A 46 -1.81 12.77 -2.90
CA ALA A 46 -1.03 13.73 -2.15
C ALA A 46 0.27 13.04 -1.68
N ILE A 47 1.41 13.56 -2.11
CA ILE A 47 2.73 13.07 -1.73
C ILE A 47 3.39 14.12 -0.84
N HIS A 48 3.57 13.78 0.43
CA HIS A 48 4.23 14.62 1.41
C HIS A 48 5.65 14.11 1.64
N GLY A 49 6.67 14.74 1.05
CA GLY A 49 8.03 14.25 1.18
C GLY A 49 9.06 14.98 0.34
N PHE A 50 10.23 14.34 0.20
CA PHE A 50 11.40 14.93 -0.47
C PHE A 50 11.37 14.77 -2.00
N ARG A 51 10.52 13.90 -2.54
CA ARG A 51 10.43 13.66 -3.99
C ARG A 51 9.11 13.04 -4.42
N ASP A 52 8.82 13.23 -5.70
CA ASP A 52 7.83 12.45 -6.44
C ASP A 52 8.38 11.08 -6.85
N PHE A 53 7.44 10.20 -7.26
CA PHE A 53 7.71 8.85 -7.76
C PHE A 53 7.56 8.77 -9.28
N ASP A 54 8.52 8.14 -9.93
CA ASP A 54 8.42 7.80 -11.36
C ASP A 54 7.44 6.64 -11.60
N SER A 55 7.14 6.36 -12.88
CA SER A 55 6.17 5.31 -13.24
C SER A 55 6.59 3.91 -12.76
N ARG A 56 7.89 3.62 -12.70
CA ARG A 56 8.40 2.32 -12.23
C ARG A 56 8.27 2.20 -10.72
N GLU A 57 8.63 3.26 -9.98
CA GLU A 57 8.48 3.33 -8.54
C GLU A 57 7.02 3.19 -8.12
N LYS A 58 6.09 3.86 -8.82
CA LYS A 58 4.64 3.76 -8.59
C LYS A 58 4.12 2.32 -8.70
N VAL A 59 4.53 1.58 -9.74
CA VAL A 59 4.17 0.17 -9.92
C VAL A 59 4.70 -0.71 -8.77
N LEU A 60 5.92 -0.46 -8.30
CA LEU A 60 6.50 -1.21 -7.18
C LEU A 60 5.78 -0.93 -5.86
N LEU A 61 5.41 0.33 -5.63
CA LEU A 61 4.65 0.74 -4.45
C LEU A 61 3.23 0.15 -4.45
N GLU A 62 2.54 0.19 -5.60
CA GLU A 62 1.22 -0.46 -5.75
C GLU A 62 1.29 -1.95 -5.41
N ALA A 63 2.26 -2.68 -5.96
CA ALA A 63 2.40 -4.11 -5.69
C ALA A 63 2.63 -4.41 -4.20
N GLU A 64 3.37 -3.55 -3.49
CA GLU A 64 3.58 -3.73 -2.05
C GLU A 64 2.33 -3.38 -1.24
N VAL A 65 1.62 -2.32 -1.60
CA VAL A 65 0.33 -1.97 -0.99
C VAL A 65 -0.68 -3.12 -1.18
N ASP A 66 -0.78 -3.66 -2.39
CA ASP A 66 -1.65 -4.80 -2.70
C ASP A 66 -1.29 -6.02 -1.85
N ARG A 67 0.01 -6.31 -1.66
CA ARG A 67 0.46 -7.41 -0.79
C ARG A 67 0.05 -7.22 0.67
N VAL A 68 0.13 -5.99 1.18
CA VAL A 68 -0.23 -5.67 2.58
C VAL A 68 -1.74 -5.69 2.80
N LEU A 69 -2.51 -5.20 1.82
CA LEU A 69 -3.97 -5.13 1.90
C LEU A 69 -4.67 -6.43 1.51
N ALA A 70 -3.98 -7.35 0.81
CA ALA A 70 -4.54 -8.65 0.49
C ALA A 70 -4.96 -9.41 1.77
N PRO A 71 -6.19 -9.95 1.82
CA PRO A 71 -6.60 -10.76 2.96
C PRO A 71 -5.63 -11.94 3.09
N ARG A 72 -5.04 -12.10 4.28
CA ARG A 72 -4.24 -13.29 4.59
C ARG A 72 -5.10 -14.51 4.32
N ALA A 73 -4.71 -15.33 3.33
CA ALA A 73 -5.35 -16.62 3.14
C ALA A 73 -5.27 -17.39 4.47
N PRO A 74 -6.37 -17.97 4.97
CA PRO A 74 -6.29 -18.81 6.15
C PRO A 74 -5.29 -19.92 5.89
N PRO A 75 -4.46 -20.31 6.88
CA PRO A 75 -3.56 -21.44 6.70
C PRO A 75 -4.41 -22.65 6.28
N SER A 76 -4.04 -23.26 5.16
CA SER A 76 -4.69 -24.45 4.62
C SER A 76 -4.89 -25.47 5.75
N ALA A 77 -6.13 -25.92 5.95
CA ALA A 77 -6.55 -26.86 6.99
C ALA A 77 -5.94 -28.29 6.86
N ASP A 78 -4.90 -28.46 6.05
CA ASP A 78 -4.22 -29.74 5.80
C ASP A 78 -3.07 -30.02 6.79
N ALA A 79 -2.77 -29.09 7.71
CA ALA A 79 -1.74 -29.32 8.74
C ALA A 79 -2.24 -30.13 9.94
N GLU A 80 -3.55 -30.37 10.10
CA GLU A 80 -4.13 -30.95 11.33
C GLU A 80 -4.75 -32.34 11.11
N ARG A 81 -4.11 -33.16 10.26
CA ARG A 81 -4.43 -34.60 10.11
C ARG A 81 -3.19 -35.49 10.08
N ARG A 82 -2.17 -35.16 10.88
CA ARG A 82 -1.05 -36.07 11.16
C ARG A 82 -0.66 -36.04 12.63
N HIS A 83 -1.49 -36.65 13.47
CA HIS A 83 -1.10 -37.17 14.77
C HIS A 83 -1.75 -38.55 14.96
#